data_AF-A0A524QIJ6-F1
#
_entry.id   AF-A0A524QIJ6-F1
#
_cell.length_a   1.000
_cell.length_b   1.000
_cell.length_c   1.000
_cell.angle_alpha   90.00
_cell.angle_beta   90.00
_cell.angle_gamma   90.00
#
_symmetry.space_group_name_H-M   'P 1'
#
loop_
_entity.id
_entity.type
_entity.pdbx_description
1 polymer ?
#
loop_
_entity_poly.entity_id
_entity_poly.type
_entity_poly.pdbx_seq_one_letter_code
_entity_poly.pdbx_strand_id
1 'polypeptide(L)'
;MLLAAPCHMHGDIALRMDGRYSRARTRWTVSTMQCLASVERLRVRAWPAVWLAMCSLLLVITEPSTSAPDDIEARFDIRNARTKLVGGVYVLDADISFVFSENALEAIENGVPVTIILEMQVLRERGFVWDNLWWDKEVAHLEAKLRIETRPLSNTYLVRNLNSGETQVFGSFGELVVGLGKIRNFPLLDEHLIDDTSRNYLRLRALLDIESLPSPMRPLAYVSSLWRLKSDWYEWPIER
;
A
#
# COMPACT_ATOMS: atom_id res chain seq x y z
N MET A 1 -25.19 -7.75 -51.09
CA MET A 1 -26.08 -8.92 -50.98
C MET A 1 -26.37 -9.15 -49.50
N LEU A 2 -27.44 -8.54 -49.00
CA LEU A 2 -27.91 -8.64 -47.61
C LEU A 2 -29.43 -8.58 -47.74
N LEU A 3 -30.10 -9.73 -47.59
CA LEU A 3 -31.55 -9.82 -47.71
C LEU A 3 -32.24 -9.37 -46.42
N ALA A 4 -33.45 -8.84 -46.59
CA ALA A 4 -34.28 -8.31 -45.51
C ALA A 4 -35.35 -9.31 -45.03
N ALA A 5 -36.14 -8.84 -44.05
CA ALA A 5 -37.45 -9.34 -43.60
C ALA A 5 -37.44 -10.54 -42.61
N PRO A 6 -38.57 -10.83 -41.92
CA PRO A 6 -39.84 -10.07 -41.81
C PRO A 6 -40.36 -9.81 -40.39
N CYS A 7 -41.48 -9.09 -40.36
CA CYS A 7 -42.29 -8.64 -39.23
C CYS A 7 -43.06 -9.72 -38.43
N HIS A 8 -43.59 -9.25 -37.28
CA HIS A 8 -45.01 -9.34 -36.83
C HIS A 8 -45.50 -10.40 -35.82
N MET A 9 -46.52 -9.93 -35.06
CA MET A 9 -47.54 -10.65 -34.27
C MET A 9 -47.14 -11.00 -32.82
N HIS A 10 -48.04 -11.00 -31.82
CA HIS A 10 -49.47 -10.63 -31.77
C HIS A 10 -49.85 -10.20 -30.33
N GLY A 11 -51.00 -9.54 -30.12
CA GLY A 11 -51.42 -9.13 -28.77
C GLY A 11 -52.73 -8.37 -28.66
N ASP A 12 -53.75 -8.75 -29.44
CA ASP A 12 -55.11 -8.25 -29.21
C ASP A 12 -55.75 -8.89 -27.97
N ILE A 13 -56.53 -8.12 -27.22
CA ILE A 13 -57.89 -8.47 -26.76
C ILE A 13 -58.56 -7.18 -26.25
N ALA A 14 -59.77 -6.92 -26.74
CA ALA A 14 -60.55 -5.74 -26.42
C ALA A 14 -61.49 -5.95 -25.23
N LEU A 15 -61.94 -4.85 -24.60
CA LEU A 15 -63.31 -4.71 -24.10
C LEU A 15 -63.74 -3.23 -24.11
N ARG A 16 -65.04 -3.00 -24.01
CA ARG A 16 -65.78 -1.90 -24.67
C ARG A 16 -66.59 -1.07 -23.66
N MET A 17 -66.61 0.26 -23.78
CA MET A 17 -67.85 1.07 -23.90
C MET A 17 -67.66 2.59 -24.06
N ASP A 18 -68.41 3.12 -25.02
CA ASP A 18 -69.05 4.44 -25.16
C ASP A 18 -68.44 5.72 -24.55
N GLY A 19 -68.07 6.65 -25.45
CA GLY A 19 -67.77 8.04 -25.13
C GLY A 19 -67.69 8.91 -26.39
N ARG A 20 -68.78 9.60 -26.76
CA ARG A 20 -68.85 10.51 -27.92
C ARG A 20 -68.01 11.77 -27.69
N TYR A 21 -67.14 12.17 -28.63
CA TYR A 21 -67.38 13.36 -29.47
C TYR A 21 -66.33 13.56 -30.58
N SER A 22 -66.72 14.30 -31.63
CA SER A 22 -65.95 14.52 -32.87
C SER A 22 -65.38 15.94 -33.02
N ARG A 23 -64.42 16.08 -33.95
CA ARG A 23 -63.74 17.32 -34.38
C ARG A 23 -64.71 18.48 -34.69
N ALA A 24 -64.30 19.74 -34.42
CA ALA A 24 -63.73 20.64 -35.45
C ALA A 24 -63.52 22.11 -35.02
N ARG A 25 -62.46 22.73 -35.60
CA ARG A 25 -62.16 24.16 -35.87
C ARG A 25 -63.02 25.27 -35.24
N THR A 26 -62.35 26.33 -34.77
CA THR A 26 -62.56 27.71 -35.27
C THR A 26 -61.34 28.62 -35.04
N ARG A 27 -61.38 29.86 -35.57
CA ARG A 27 -60.24 30.73 -35.93
C ARG A 27 -60.53 32.17 -35.49
N TRP A 28 -59.68 32.79 -34.66
CA TRP A 28 -59.67 34.21 -34.23
C TRP A 28 -58.32 34.49 -33.51
N THR A 29 -57.63 35.66 -33.53
CA THR A 29 -57.57 36.83 -34.44
C THR A 29 -56.15 37.46 -34.29
N VAL A 30 -55.82 38.54 -35.02
CA VAL A 30 -54.56 39.32 -34.90
C VAL A 30 -54.69 40.44 -33.85
N SER A 31 -53.60 40.84 -33.20
CA SER A 31 -53.41 42.22 -32.74
C SER A 31 -51.96 42.69 -32.93
N THR A 32 -51.80 43.85 -33.55
CA THR A 32 -50.52 44.53 -33.80
C THR A 32 -50.30 45.63 -32.77
N MET A 33 -49.12 45.67 -32.14
CA MET A 33 -48.62 46.90 -31.51
C MET A 33 -47.12 47.05 -31.75
N GLN A 34 -46.74 48.06 -32.54
CA GLN A 34 -45.41 48.66 -32.43
C GLN A 34 -45.26 49.31 -31.05
N CYS A 35 -44.17 49.02 -30.34
CA CYS A 35 -43.72 49.88 -29.26
C CYS A 35 -42.67 50.86 -29.83
N LEU A 36 -42.94 52.15 -29.69
CA LEU A 36 -42.15 53.24 -30.26
C LEU A 36 -41.30 53.90 -29.17
N ALA A 37 -40.15 54.43 -29.60
CA ALA A 37 -39.45 55.59 -29.02
C ALA A 37 -38.77 55.48 -27.64
N SER A 38 -37.43 55.50 -27.71
CA SER A 38 -36.54 56.41 -26.96
C SER A 38 -36.59 56.49 -25.42
N VAL A 39 -35.48 56.09 -24.79
CA VAL A 39 -34.72 56.97 -23.89
C VAL A 39 -33.23 56.77 -24.16
N GLU A 40 -32.51 57.84 -24.48
CA GLU A 40 -31.04 57.82 -24.57
C GLU A 40 -30.38 58.00 -23.19
N ARG A 41 -29.15 57.47 -23.07
CA ARG A 41 -28.07 57.98 -22.20
C ARG A 41 -28.39 58.19 -20.71
N LEU A 42 -28.15 57.14 -19.92
CA LEU A 42 -27.52 57.31 -18.60
C LEU A 42 -26.13 56.65 -18.59
N ARG A 43 -25.10 57.50 -18.53
CA ARG A 43 -23.68 57.14 -18.60
C ARG A 43 -23.21 56.71 -17.21
N VAL A 44 -23.37 55.43 -16.87
CA VAL A 44 -22.94 54.90 -15.56
C VAL A 44 -21.41 54.94 -15.46
N ARG A 45 -20.89 55.98 -14.82
CA ARG A 45 -19.46 56.17 -14.56
C ARG A 45 -19.14 55.68 -13.15
N ALA A 46 -18.09 54.87 -13.05
CA ALA A 46 -17.44 54.38 -11.82
C ALA A 46 -18.19 53.34 -10.98
N TRP A 47 -17.97 52.05 -11.29
CA TRP A 47 -18.13 50.91 -10.35
C TRP A 47 -16.95 49.89 -10.32
N PRO A 48 -15.65 50.26 -10.47
CA PRO A 48 -14.56 49.30 -10.22
C PRO A 48 -14.20 49.15 -8.72
N ALA A 49 -14.48 50.17 -7.89
CA ALA A 49 -13.95 50.26 -6.53
C ALA A 49 -14.63 49.31 -5.51
N VAL A 50 -15.91 48.99 -5.70
CA VAL A 50 -16.67 48.17 -4.74
C VAL A 50 -16.28 46.69 -4.80
N TRP A 51 -15.94 46.19 -5.99
CA TRP A 51 -15.50 44.79 -6.19
C TRP A 51 -14.16 44.47 -5.51
N LEU A 52 -13.26 45.45 -5.39
CA LEU A 52 -11.94 45.25 -4.75
C LEU A 52 -12.03 45.10 -3.23
N ALA A 53 -12.98 45.77 -2.56
CA ALA A 53 -13.17 45.66 -1.12
C ALA A 53 -13.71 44.28 -0.68
N MET A 54 -14.49 43.61 -1.54
CA MET A 54 -15.07 42.31 -1.21
C MET A 54 -14.02 41.18 -1.24
N CYS A 55 -12.95 41.32 -2.01
CA CYS A 55 -11.82 40.39 -2.01
C CYS A 55 -10.86 40.58 -0.81
N SER A 56 -10.79 41.78 -0.21
CA SER A 56 -9.84 42.03 0.90
C SER A 56 -10.30 41.44 2.23
N LEU A 57 -11.60 41.18 2.43
CA LEU A 57 -12.13 40.65 3.68
C LEU A 57 -12.06 39.11 3.78
N LEU A 58 -11.81 38.41 2.67
CA LEU A 58 -11.65 36.95 2.66
C LEU A 58 -10.22 36.46 2.98
N LEU A 59 -9.27 37.39 3.19
CA LEU A 59 -7.85 37.11 3.46
C LEU A 59 -7.50 37.05 4.96
N VAL A 60 -8.48 37.12 5.85
CA VAL A 60 -8.31 37.05 7.32
C VAL A 60 -8.93 35.76 7.88
N ILE A 61 -8.74 34.66 7.16
CA ILE A 61 -8.78 33.30 7.73
C ILE A 61 -7.40 32.70 7.45
N THR A 62 -6.40 33.16 8.20
CA THR A 62 -5.12 32.46 8.29
C THR A 62 -5.38 31.16 9.03
N GLU A 63 -5.58 30.09 8.27
CA GLU A 63 -5.70 28.74 8.80
C GLU A 63 -4.46 28.45 9.68
N PRO A 64 -4.64 27.96 10.92
CA PRO A 64 -3.50 27.51 11.71
C PRO A 64 -2.87 26.36 10.94
N SER A 65 -1.59 26.53 10.58
CA SER A 65 -0.77 25.48 10.00
C SER A 65 -0.55 24.42 11.08
N THR A 66 -1.53 23.53 11.26
CA THR A 66 -1.36 22.32 12.05
C THR A 66 -0.38 21.47 11.27
N SER A 67 0.91 21.62 11.59
CA SER A 67 1.90 20.63 11.23
C SER A 67 1.37 19.30 11.70
N ALA A 68 1.04 18.41 10.77
CA ALA A 68 0.87 17.01 11.10
C ALA A 68 2.11 16.56 11.90
N PRO A 69 1.97 15.58 12.81
CA PRO A 69 3.15 14.90 13.32
C PRO A 69 4.07 14.49 12.16
N ASP A 70 5.38 14.35 12.43
CA ASP A 70 6.19 13.49 11.57
C ASP A 70 5.56 12.08 11.65
N ASP A 71 4.64 11.78 10.73
CA ASP A 71 4.08 10.44 10.55
C ASP A 71 5.25 9.57 10.12
N ILE A 72 5.82 8.86 11.09
CA ILE A 72 6.90 7.91 10.85
C ILE A 72 6.29 6.76 10.05
N GLU A 73 6.33 6.89 8.72
CA GLU A 73 5.75 5.91 7.81
C GLU A 73 6.21 4.50 8.17
N ALA A 74 5.25 3.62 8.43
CA ALA A 74 5.51 2.26 8.87
C ALA A 74 6.26 1.49 7.77
N ARG A 75 7.56 1.30 8.00
CA ARG A 75 8.51 0.73 7.03
C ARG A 75 9.58 -0.09 7.74
N PHE A 76 9.99 -1.17 7.10
CA PHE A 76 11.17 -1.92 7.50
C PHE A 76 12.34 -1.53 6.60
N ASP A 77 13.52 -1.34 7.17
CA ASP A 77 14.69 -0.81 6.48
C ASP A 77 15.95 -1.52 6.99
N ILE A 78 16.73 -2.11 6.09
CA ILE A 78 17.97 -2.81 6.44
C ILE A 78 19.10 -1.79 6.39
N ARG A 79 19.61 -1.43 7.57
CA ARG A 79 20.65 -0.40 7.73
C ARG A 79 22.03 -0.93 7.32
N ASN A 80 22.29 -2.19 7.62
CA ASN A 80 23.54 -2.86 7.32
C ASN A 80 23.31 -4.37 7.27
N ALA A 81 23.96 -5.07 6.35
CA ALA A 81 24.08 -6.52 6.37
C ALA A 81 25.46 -6.90 5.84
N ARG A 82 26.12 -7.84 6.53
CA ARG A 82 27.43 -8.37 6.14
C ARG A 82 27.54 -9.84 6.48
N THR A 83 28.37 -10.54 5.73
CA THR A 83 28.72 -11.93 5.97
C THR A 83 30.17 -12.06 6.40
N LYS A 84 30.45 -13.09 7.21
CA LYS A 84 31.80 -13.49 7.62
C LYS A 84 31.88 -15.00 7.64
N LEU A 85 33.02 -15.55 7.24
CA LEU A 85 33.29 -16.99 7.30
C LEU A 85 33.73 -17.38 8.71
N VAL A 86 33.04 -18.31 9.36
CA VAL A 86 33.37 -18.80 10.70
C VAL A 86 33.31 -20.32 10.70
N GLY A 87 34.47 -20.97 10.75
CA GLY A 87 34.57 -22.44 10.85
C GLY A 87 34.00 -23.18 9.64
N GLY A 88 34.15 -22.64 8.42
CA GLY A 88 33.61 -23.23 7.18
C GLY A 88 32.14 -22.89 6.90
N VAL A 89 31.49 -22.08 7.75
CA VAL A 89 30.10 -21.64 7.56
C VAL A 89 30.06 -20.12 7.42
N TYR A 90 29.40 -19.63 6.37
CA TYR A 90 29.07 -18.22 6.23
C TYR A 90 27.97 -17.84 7.23
N VAL A 91 28.24 -16.86 8.08
CA VAL A 91 27.28 -16.34 9.05
C VAL A 91 26.95 -14.86 8.77
N LEU A 92 25.69 -14.50 8.98
CA LEU A 92 25.14 -13.16 8.79
C LEU A 92 25.15 -12.34 10.09
N ASP A 93 25.68 -11.13 10.02
CA ASP A 93 25.36 -10.05 10.95
C ASP A 93 24.55 -8.98 10.18
N ALA A 94 23.36 -8.62 10.66
CA ALA A 94 22.54 -7.57 10.07
C ALA A 94 21.89 -6.65 11.11
N ASP A 95 21.72 -5.39 10.76
CA ASP A 95 21.07 -4.34 11.55
C ASP A 95 19.84 -3.83 10.78
N ILE A 96 18.66 -4.08 11.33
CA ILE A 96 17.36 -3.82 10.69
C ILE A 96 16.57 -2.84 11.57
N SER A 97 16.05 -1.79 10.94
CA SER A 97 15.17 -0.79 11.52
C SER A 97 13.72 -1.20 11.28
N PHE A 98 13.01 -1.62 12.33
CA PHE A 98 11.59 -1.98 12.25
C PHE A 98 10.72 -0.82 12.75
N VAL A 99 10.02 -0.13 11.84
CA VAL A 99 8.91 0.76 12.20
C VAL A 99 7.61 0.01 11.91
N PHE A 100 6.87 -0.33 12.96
CA PHE A 100 5.57 -0.99 12.88
C PHE A 100 4.46 0.04 12.61
N SER A 101 3.39 -0.41 11.96
CA SER A 101 2.16 0.38 11.82
C SER A 101 1.35 0.34 13.11
N GLU A 102 0.45 1.31 13.29
CA GLU A 102 -0.49 1.36 14.43
C GLU A 102 -1.24 0.03 14.59
N ASN A 103 -1.81 -0.51 13.50
CA ASN A 103 -2.51 -1.81 13.51
C ASN A 103 -1.62 -2.97 13.98
N ALA A 104 -0.35 -3.00 13.58
CA ALA A 104 0.57 -4.07 13.97
C ALA A 104 1.02 -3.92 15.43
N LEU A 105 1.23 -2.69 15.89
CA LEU A 105 1.52 -2.36 17.29
C LEU A 105 0.33 -2.72 18.19
N GLU A 106 -0.87 -2.21 17.89
CA GLU A 106 -2.11 -2.50 18.63
C GLU A 106 -2.36 -4.00 18.73
N ALA A 107 -2.12 -4.76 17.65
CA ALA A 107 -2.26 -6.20 17.69
C ALA A 107 -1.24 -6.87 18.64
N ILE A 108 0.05 -6.48 18.58
CA ILE A 108 1.09 -6.98 19.49
C ILE A 108 0.73 -6.64 20.95
N GLU A 109 0.28 -5.43 21.24
CA GLU A 109 -0.13 -4.99 22.59
C GLU A 109 -1.35 -5.77 23.10
N ASN A 110 -2.33 -6.04 22.23
CA ASN A 110 -3.48 -6.90 22.53
C ASN A 110 -3.14 -8.42 22.58
N GLY A 111 -1.87 -8.80 22.47
CA GLY A 111 -1.41 -10.19 22.57
C GLY A 111 -1.65 -11.05 21.32
N VAL A 112 -1.96 -10.43 20.18
CA VAL A 112 -1.99 -11.13 18.89
C VAL A 112 -0.56 -11.47 18.48
N PRO A 113 -0.24 -12.75 18.19
CA PRO A 113 1.09 -13.11 17.73
C PRO A 113 1.33 -12.55 16.32
N VAL A 114 2.48 -11.90 16.13
CA VAL A 114 2.89 -11.30 14.85
C VAL A 114 4.23 -11.91 14.44
N THR A 115 4.33 -12.43 13.22
CA THR A 115 5.58 -13.06 12.74
C THR A 115 6.25 -12.18 11.70
N ILE A 116 7.56 -11.99 11.83
CA ILE A 116 8.45 -11.38 10.84
C ILE A 116 9.18 -12.50 10.11
N ILE A 117 9.23 -12.44 8.78
CA ILE A 117 10.08 -13.27 7.95
C ILE A 117 11.29 -12.44 7.55
N LEU A 118 12.48 -12.97 7.81
CA LEU A 118 13.73 -12.54 7.18
C LEU A 118 14.00 -13.50 6.03
N GLU A 119 13.96 -12.97 4.82
CA GLU A 119 14.16 -13.69 3.57
C GLU A 119 15.58 -13.41 3.09
N MET A 120 16.39 -14.46 2.97
CA MET A 120 17.79 -14.42 2.58
C MET A 120 17.99 -15.26 1.34
N GLN A 121 18.58 -14.66 0.31
CA GLN A 121 18.90 -15.36 -0.93
C GLN A 121 20.38 -15.21 -1.25
N VAL A 122 21.00 -16.30 -1.69
CA VAL A 122 22.36 -16.32 -2.23
C VAL A 122 22.27 -16.48 -3.73
N LEU A 123 22.78 -15.49 -4.45
CA LEU A 123 22.66 -15.35 -5.88
C LEU A 123 24.05 -15.37 -6.51
N ARG A 124 24.15 -16.05 -7.65
CA ARG A 124 25.35 -16.08 -8.47
C ARG A 124 25.12 -15.26 -9.72
N GLU A 125 25.92 -14.21 -9.87
CA GLU A 125 25.97 -13.38 -11.08
C GLU A 125 26.33 -14.28 -12.27
N ARG A 126 25.47 -14.30 -13.30
CA ARG A 126 25.79 -15.01 -14.55
C ARG A 126 26.46 -14.05 -15.53
N GLY A 127 27.63 -14.43 -16.03
CA GLY A 127 28.26 -13.74 -17.15
C GLY A 127 27.35 -13.70 -18.37
N PHE A 128 27.48 -12.65 -19.18
CA PHE A 128 26.60 -12.33 -20.31
C PHE A 128 26.51 -13.50 -21.32
N VAL A 129 25.45 -14.30 -21.24
CA VAL A 129 25.07 -15.24 -22.28
C VAL A 129 24.20 -14.49 -23.28
N TRP A 130 24.44 -14.74 -24.56
CA TRP A 130 23.86 -14.03 -25.70
C TRP A 130 22.34 -13.83 -25.58
N ASP A 131 21.88 -12.71 -26.15
CA ASP A 131 20.47 -12.37 -26.37
C ASP A 131 19.64 -12.03 -25.12
N ASN A 132 20.08 -10.98 -24.41
CA ASN A 132 19.29 -10.21 -23.42
C ASN A 132 18.76 -11.04 -22.22
N LEU A 133 19.42 -12.16 -21.91
CA LEU A 133 18.91 -13.15 -20.97
C LEU A 133 19.77 -13.19 -19.69
N TRP A 134 19.70 -12.10 -18.93
CA TRP A 134 20.33 -11.97 -17.61
C TRP A 134 19.36 -12.48 -16.52
N TRP A 135 19.66 -13.65 -15.95
CA TRP A 135 19.05 -14.10 -14.70
C TRP A 135 20.10 -14.76 -13.82
N ASP A 136 20.27 -14.17 -12.63
CA ASP A 136 21.18 -14.70 -11.63
C ASP A 136 20.69 -16.04 -11.12
N LYS A 137 21.62 -16.95 -10.85
CA LYS A 137 21.25 -18.27 -10.34
C LYS A 137 21.04 -18.16 -8.84
N GLU A 138 19.83 -18.43 -8.38
CA GLU A 138 19.59 -18.72 -6.96
C GLU A 138 20.38 -19.99 -6.59
N VAL A 139 21.34 -19.83 -5.68
CA VAL A 139 22.18 -20.90 -5.12
C VAL A 139 21.52 -21.47 -3.87
N ALA A 140 20.98 -20.59 -3.03
CA ALA A 140 20.25 -20.96 -1.81
C ALA A 140 19.19 -19.90 -1.48
N HIS A 141 18.10 -20.35 -0.86
CA HIS A 141 17.03 -19.53 -0.31
C HIS A 141 16.77 -19.96 1.13
N LEU A 142 16.76 -19.01 2.07
CA LEU A 142 16.55 -19.25 3.49
C LEU A 142 15.53 -18.26 4.07
N GLU A 143 14.64 -18.75 4.93
CA GLU A 143 13.70 -17.94 5.69
C GLU A 143 13.94 -18.14 7.19
N ALA A 144 14.19 -17.05 7.93
CA ALA A 144 14.14 -17.05 9.39
C ALA A 144 12.82 -16.42 9.85
N LYS A 145 12.02 -17.15 10.64
CA LYS A 145 10.71 -16.69 11.12
C LYS A 145 10.81 -16.31 12.60
N LEU A 146 10.66 -15.03 12.88
CA LEU A 146 10.74 -14.44 14.21
C LEU A 146 9.32 -14.08 14.66
N ARG A 147 8.75 -14.85 15.58
CA ARG A 147 7.43 -14.58 16.13
C ARG A 147 7.52 -13.72 17.38
N ILE A 148 6.82 -12.59 17.37
CA ILE A 148 6.58 -11.70 18.49
C ILE A 148 5.32 -12.18 19.21
N GLU A 149 5.41 -12.39 20.51
CA GLU A 149 4.29 -12.75 21.40
C GLU A 149 4.34 -11.86 22.65
N THR A 150 3.20 -11.38 23.13
CA THR A 150 3.10 -10.57 24.36
C THR A 150 2.46 -11.39 25.47
N ARG A 151 2.91 -11.21 26.72
CA ARG A 151 2.26 -11.77 27.92
C ARG A 151 1.56 -10.64 28.71
N PRO A 152 0.23 -10.46 28.57
CA PRO A 152 -0.48 -9.35 29.20
C PRO A 152 -0.35 -9.30 30.73
N LEU A 153 -0.26 -10.47 31.40
CA LEU A 153 -0.16 -10.54 32.86
C LEU A 153 1.18 -10.03 33.42
N SER A 154 2.27 -10.18 32.66
CA SER A 154 3.62 -9.74 33.06
C SER A 154 4.10 -8.49 32.32
N ASN A 155 3.32 -8.01 31.35
CA ASN A 155 3.67 -6.93 30.42
C ASN A 155 5.06 -7.11 29.77
N THR A 156 5.38 -8.36 29.38
CA THR A 156 6.65 -8.71 28.73
C THR A 156 6.42 -9.16 27.30
N TYR A 157 7.36 -8.78 26.43
CA TYR A 157 7.40 -9.20 25.03
C TYR A 157 8.38 -10.36 24.87
N LEU A 158 8.05 -11.30 24.00
CA LEU A 158 8.89 -12.45 23.68
C LEU A 158 9.11 -12.49 22.16
N VAL A 159 10.34 -12.72 21.74
CA VAL A 159 10.67 -13.06 20.35
C VAL A 159 11.11 -14.51 20.31
N ARG A 160 10.38 -15.34 19.58
CA ARG A 160 10.73 -16.73 19.34
C ARG A 160 11.18 -16.93 17.90
N ASN A 161 12.41 -17.40 17.74
CA ASN A 161 12.90 -17.88 16.45
C ASN A 161 12.27 -19.26 16.20
N LEU A 162 11.43 -19.39 15.18
CA LEU A 162 10.71 -20.64 14.87
C LEU A 162 11.61 -21.68 14.19
N ASN A 163 12.78 -21.28 13.68
CA ASN A 163 13.75 -22.19 13.07
C ASN A 163 14.67 -22.84 14.11
N SER A 164 15.18 -22.06 15.08
CA SER A 164 16.08 -22.57 16.14
C SER A 164 15.36 -22.95 17.44
N GLY A 165 14.15 -22.44 17.66
CA GLY A 165 13.41 -22.56 18.92
C GLY A 165 13.86 -21.57 20.01
N GLU A 166 14.93 -20.80 19.77
CA GLU A 166 15.44 -19.77 20.70
C GLU A 166 14.35 -18.75 21.05
N THR A 167 14.30 -18.33 22.31
CA THR A 167 13.36 -17.32 22.80
C THR A 167 14.09 -16.24 23.58
N GLN A 168 13.88 -14.99 23.19
CA GLN A 168 14.38 -13.78 23.84
C GLN A 168 13.22 -13.04 24.51
N VAL A 169 13.47 -12.35 25.63
CA VAL A 169 12.45 -11.65 26.42
C VAL A 169 12.85 -10.20 26.62
N PHE A 170 11.91 -9.28 26.45
CA PHE A 170 12.11 -7.83 26.51
C PHE A 170 11.11 -7.20 27.48
N GLY A 171 11.55 -6.17 28.22
CA GLY A 171 10.76 -5.45 29.22
C GLY A 171 9.95 -4.29 28.64
N SER A 172 10.25 -3.86 27.41
CA SER A 172 9.51 -2.80 26.70
C SER A 172 9.48 -3.02 25.19
N PHE A 173 8.54 -2.36 24.50
CA PHE A 173 8.46 -2.39 23.04
C PHE A 173 9.69 -1.75 22.37
N GLY A 174 10.29 -0.72 22.98
CA GLY A 174 11.52 -0.11 22.49
C GLY A 174 12.72 -1.07 22.53
N GLU A 175 12.87 -1.82 23.63
CA GLU A 175 13.88 -2.89 23.73
C GLU A 175 13.62 -4.01 22.72
N LEU A 176 12.36 -4.43 22.57
CA LEU A 176 11.93 -5.43 21.60
C LEU A 176 12.36 -5.05 20.18
N VAL A 177 12.02 -3.84 19.71
CA VAL A 177 12.35 -3.37 18.35
C VAL A 177 13.87 -3.33 18.13
N VAL A 178 14.62 -2.81 19.11
CA VAL A 178 16.10 -2.72 19.04
C VAL A 178 16.77 -4.10 19.12
N GLY A 179 16.19 -5.05 19.84
CA GLY A 179 16.67 -6.43 19.92
C GLY A 179 16.37 -7.23 18.64
N LEU A 180 15.11 -7.20 18.20
CA LEU A 180 14.63 -7.81 16.95
C LEU A 180 15.44 -7.34 15.73
N GLY A 181 15.83 -6.06 15.71
CA GLY A 181 16.68 -5.48 14.68
C GLY A 181 18.11 -6.03 14.59
N LYS A 182 18.63 -6.70 15.62
CA LYS A 182 20.04 -7.08 15.72
C LYS A 182 20.25 -8.57 15.44
N ILE A 183 20.35 -8.93 14.17
CA ILE A 183 20.68 -10.29 13.75
C ILE A 183 22.19 -10.50 13.85
N ARG A 184 22.63 -11.56 14.52
CA ARG A 184 24.06 -11.83 14.79
C ARG A 184 24.38 -13.30 14.63
N ASN A 185 25.50 -13.59 13.97
CA ASN A 185 26.02 -14.94 13.73
C ASN A 185 24.97 -15.93 13.16
N PHE A 186 24.01 -15.46 12.37
CA PHE A 186 22.97 -16.34 11.81
C PHE A 186 23.58 -17.24 10.73
N PRO A 187 23.52 -18.59 10.84
CA PRO A 187 24.16 -19.49 9.88
C PRO A 187 23.38 -19.49 8.55
N LEU A 188 24.06 -19.14 7.46
CA LEU A 188 23.46 -19.08 6.12
C LEU A 188 23.74 -20.37 5.33
N LEU A 189 25.01 -20.67 5.04
CA LEU A 189 25.40 -21.86 4.29
C LEU A 189 26.86 -22.25 4.54
N ASP A 190 27.15 -23.51 4.25
CA ASP A 190 28.50 -24.07 4.16
C ASP A 190 29.28 -23.45 3.00
N GLU A 191 30.56 -23.16 3.20
CA GLU A 191 31.47 -22.58 2.22
C GLU A 191 31.54 -23.40 0.93
N HIS A 192 31.47 -24.72 1.01
CA HIS A 192 31.53 -25.63 -0.13
C HIS A 192 30.33 -25.55 -1.08
N LEU A 193 29.25 -24.87 -0.70
CA LEU A 193 28.11 -24.59 -1.58
C LEU A 193 28.31 -23.32 -2.44
N ILE A 194 29.32 -22.50 -2.11
CA ILE A 194 29.70 -21.32 -2.87
C ILE A 194 30.77 -21.69 -3.91
N ASP A 195 30.62 -21.16 -5.12
CA ASP A 195 31.56 -21.40 -6.22
C ASP A 195 32.52 -20.21 -6.34
N ASP A 196 33.78 -20.46 -5.98
CA ASP A 196 34.88 -19.51 -5.98
C ASP A 196 35.20 -18.86 -7.34
N THR A 197 34.74 -19.46 -8.44
CA THR A 197 34.99 -18.95 -9.80
C THR A 197 34.01 -17.85 -10.21
N SER A 198 32.87 -17.76 -9.52
CA SER A 198 31.75 -16.89 -9.86
C SER A 198 31.61 -15.76 -8.84
N ARG A 199 31.07 -14.62 -9.27
CA ARG A 199 30.65 -13.57 -8.32
C ARG A 199 29.36 -14.01 -7.65
N ASN A 200 29.42 -14.18 -6.34
CA ASN A 200 28.26 -14.51 -5.52
C ASN A 200 27.96 -13.31 -4.61
N TYR A 201 26.67 -12.98 -4.47
CA TYR A 201 26.18 -11.92 -3.62
C TYR A 201 24.98 -12.43 -2.83
N LEU A 202 24.69 -11.80 -1.69
CA LEU A 202 23.43 -12.03 -0.98
C LEU A 202 22.48 -10.88 -1.20
N ARG A 203 21.20 -11.20 -1.01
CA ARG A 203 20.20 -10.20 -0.66
C ARG A 203 19.38 -10.61 0.56
N LEU A 204 19.07 -9.63 1.39
CA LEU A 204 18.23 -9.75 2.57
C LEU A 204 16.99 -8.87 2.39
N ARG A 205 15.83 -9.37 2.83
CA ARG A 205 14.59 -8.61 2.97
C ARG A 205 13.89 -8.99 4.27
N ALA A 206 13.30 -8.02 4.95
CA ALA A 206 12.41 -8.26 6.08
C ALA A 206 10.95 -7.99 5.67
N LEU A 207 10.01 -8.81 6.12
CA LEU A 207 8.58 -8.64 5.84
C LEU A 207 7.68 -9.17 6.96
N LEU A 208 6.48 -8.59 7.09
CA LEU A 208 5.44 -9.05 7.99
C LEU A 208 4.68 -10.23 7.39
N ASP A 209 4.57 -11.33 8.13
CA ASP A 209 3.86 -12.53 7.69
C ASP A 209 2.35 -12.40 7.96
N ILE A 210 1.62 -11.94 6.96
CA ILE A 210 0.14 -11.86 6.98
C ILE A 210 -0.49 -13.24 7.19
N GLU A 211 0.11 -14.34 6.72
CA GLU A 211 -0.44 -15.69 6.90
C GLU A 211 -0.31 -16.19 8.34
N SER A 212 0.59 -15.61 9.12
CA SER A 212 0.74 -15.90 10.56
C SER A 212 -0.36 -15.28 11.44
N LEU A 213 -1.13 -14.32 10.92
CA LEU A 213 -2.19 -13.65 11.66
C LEU A 213 -3.38 -14.58 11.93
N PRO A 214 -4.13 -14.38 13.03
CA PRO A 214 -5.36 -15.11 13.29
C PRO A 214 -6.33 -15.07 12.11
N SER A 215 -6.97 -16.22 11.81
CA SER A 215 -7.88 -16.35 10.66
C SER A 215 -8.94 -15.23 10.51
N PRO A 216 -9.53 -14.65 11.57
CA PRO A 216 -10.45 -13.51 11.43
C PRO A 216 -9.81 -12.22 10.90
N MET A 217 -8.50 -12.01 11.11
CA MET A 217 -7.78 -10.79 10.74
C MET A 217 -7.24 -10.82 9.31
N ARG A 218 -6.90 -12.00 8.76
CA ARG A 218 -6.30 -12.15 7.42
C ARG A 218 -7.08 -11.46 6.29
N PRO A 219 -8.43 -11.54 6.20
CA PRO A 219 -9.18 -10.83 5.15
C PRO A 219 -8.95 -9.32 5.13
N LEU A 220 -8.83 -8.69 6.30
CA LEU A 220 -8.54 -7.25 6.43
C LEU A 220 -7.07 -6.93 6.11
N ALA A 221 -6.15 -7.83 6.49
CA ALA A 221 -4.72 -7.66 6.27
C ALA A 221 -4.32 -7.70 4.78
N TYR A 222 -5.03 -8.43 3.91
CA TYR A 222 -4.76 -8.38 2.46
C TYR A 222 -5.14 -7.04 1.81
N VAL A 223 -6.20 -6.37 2.30
CA VAL A 223 -6.71 -5.13 1.70
C VAL A 223 -6.07 -3.86 2.30
N SER A 224 -5.52 -3.95 3.51
CA SER A 224 -4.90 -2.81 4.21
C SER A 224 -3.39 -2.74 3.97
N SER A 225 -2.90 -1.58 3.56
CA SER A 225 -1.46 -1.30 3.43
C SER A 225 -0.71 -1.37 4.77
N LEU A 226 -1.38 -1.09 5.89
CA LEU A 226 -0.79 -1.08 7.23
C LEU A 226 -0.27 -2.47 7.65
N TRP A 227 -0.80 -3.54 7.08
CA TRP A 227 -0.34 -4.91 7.31
C TRP A 227 0.72 -5.38 6.29
N ARG A 228 1.02 -4.59 5.26
CA ARG A 228 1.93 -4.96 4.17
C ARG A 228 3.34 -4.39 4.36
N LEU A 229 3.83 -4.46 5.61
CA LEU A 229 5.15 -3.98 5.98
C LEU A 229 6.23 -4.90 5.40
N LYS A 230 7.13 -4.32 4.61
CA LYS A 230 8.31 -4.98 4.04
C LYS A 230 9.44 -3.98 3.85
N SER A 231 10.67 -4.48 3.83
CA SER A 231 11.81 -3.73 3.31
C SER A 231 11.95 -3.91 1.81
N ASP A 232 12.76 -3.03 1.21
CA ASP A 232 13.40 -3.31 -0.06
C ASP A 232 14.47 -4.41 0.12
N TRP A 233 14.98 -4.93 -0.99
CA TRP A 233 16.13 -5.83 -0.96
C TRP A 233 17.39 -5.05 -0.64
N TYR A 234 18.15 -5.49 0.36
CA TYR A 234 19.49 -5.01 0.64
C TYR A 234 20.48 -6.05 0.13
N GLU A 235 21.34 -5.66 -0.82
CA GLU A 235 22.24 -6.57 -1.53
C GLU A 235 23.72 -6.25 -1.23
N TRP A 236 24.55 -7.27 -1.00
CA TRP A 236 25.98 -7.10 -0.74
C TRP A 236 26.80 -8.28 -1.28
N PRO A 237 28.06 -8.06 -1.73
CA PRO A 237 28.94 -9.13 -2.18
C PRO A 237 29.40 -10.02 -1.02
N ILE A 238 29.70 -11.28 -1.29
CA ILE A 238 30.30 -12.17 -0.29
C ILE A 238 31.79 -11.85 -0.16
N GLU A 239 32.16 -11.28 0.99
CA GLU A 239 33.57 -11.15 1.40
C GLU A 239 34.12 -12.53 1.82
N ARG A 240 35.35 -12.84 1.35
CA ARG A 240 36.13 -14.01 1.75
C ARG A 240 36.92 -13.73 3.03
#